data_AF-A0A9P6FK92-F1
#
_entry.id   AF-A0A9P6FK92-F1
#
_cell.length_a   1.000
_cell.length_b   1.000
_cell.length_c   1.000
_cell.angle_alpha   90.00
_cell.angle_beta   90.00
_cell.angle_gamma   90.00
#
_symmetry.space_group_name_H-M   'P 1'
#
loop_
_entity.id
_entity.type
_entity.pdbx_description
1 polymer ?
#
loop_
_entity_poly.entity_id
_entity_poly.type
_entity_poly.pdbx_seq_one_letter_code
_entity_poly.pdbx_strand_id
1 'polypeptide(L)'
;DLEANLEVARYARKELPVRLARRVKSIQTLPFIVGTNPYIKNVYRLYYDAFQTVTAFEEEIRNKEDLARFATVLQGLVESHADGIPMLSQGFLECKKYMNKADIKTFLDDMIRARIGIRLIAEQVISLQEQYTVCHSEQEKDNLTRTDTETHGVAEGERKAGIVGVVHRDLKPAELVRTCASFVSELCNVNYGSSPEVIINGQLDAKFTYVPVHLEYILCEVLKNSLRATVEYSSKIGRTRSSPADFFQSEEDNLDVSLPAESALHSSTLSDQDPSLAGNSEKGEEEGATKPVGHPPVVVTIAQGEREITIRIRDQGGGVSKEDLDSIFDYSFTTVKNENETMSGLDANGGGSGGGNSAFGGGGESIFKGVSRLAMQAGLGGPIAGLGFG
;
A
#
# COMPACT_ATOMS: atom_id res chain seq x y z
N ASP A 1 15.42 22.49 -17.93
CA ASP A 1 15.18 23.88 -18.36
C ASP A 1 14.82 24.68 -17.10
N LEU A 2 15.61 25.70 -16.77
CA LEU A 2 15.40 26.48 -15.55
C LEU A 2 14.13 27.33 -15.64
N GLU A 3 13.84 27.93 -16.79
CA GLU A 3 12.69 28.86 -16.90
C GLU A 3 11.36 28.13 -16.72
N ALA A 4 11.24 26.91 -17.28
CA ALA A 4 10.09 26.05 -17.06
C ALA A 4 9.90 25.71 -15.56
N ASN A 5 10.98 25.44 -14.82
CA ASN A 5 10.91 25.18 -13.39
C ASN A 5 10.47 26.43 -12.60
N LEU A 6 10.96 27.61 -12.98
CA LEU A 6 10.55 28.89 -12.39
C LEU A 6 9.06 29.17 -12.65
N GLU A 7 8.55 28.88 -13.85
CA GLU A 7 7.13 29.04 -14.18
C GLU A 7 6.24 28.14 -13.30
N VAL A 8 6.60 26.86 -13.14
CA VAL A 8 5.87 25.93 -12.26
C VAL A 8 5.86 26.43 -10.81
N ALA A 9 6.99 26.94 -10.32
CA ALA A 9 7.07 27.50 -8.96
C ALA A 9 6.24 28.77 -8.79
N ARG A 10 6.23 29.68 -9.79
CA ARG A 10 5.37 30.88 -9.79
C ARG A 10 3.89 30.50 -9.77
N TYR A 11 3.51 29.46 -10.53
CA TYR A 11 2.15 28.91 -10.49
C TYR A 11 1.81 28.37 -9.09
N ALA A 12 2.69 27.57 -8.49
CA ALA A 12 2.48 27.02 -7.15
C ALA A 12 2.33 28.14 -6.09
N ARG A 13 3.18 29.18 -6.13
CA ARG A 13 3.10 30.35 -5.25
C ARG A 13 1.74 31.05 -5.34
N LYS A 14 1.15 31.14 -6.54
CA LYS A 14 -0.16 31.77 -6.76
C LYS A 14 -1.32 30.88 -6.29
N GLU A 15 -1.24 29.58 -6.55
CA GLU A 15 -2.37 28.65 -6.39
C GLU A 15 -2.47 28.04 -4.98
N LEU A 16 -1.34 27.73 -4.33
CA LEU A 16 -1.32 27.06 -3.03
C LEU A 16 -2.00 27.89 -1.91
N PRO A 17 -1.76 29.20 -1.76
CA PRO A 17 -2.45 30.02 -0.76
C PRO A 17 -3.98 29.97 -0.89
N VAL A 18 -4.49 30.02 -2.13
CA VAL A 18 -5.93 29.97 -2.40
C VAL A 18 -6.52 28.64 -1.96
N ARG A 19 -5.83 27.53 -2.26
CA ARG A 19 -6.26 26.19 -1.85
C ARG A 19 -6.22 26.01 -0.33
N LEU A 20 -5.14 26.45 0.32
CA LEU A 20 -4.99 26.42 1.77
C LEU A 20 -6.07 27.26 2.47
N ALA A 21 -6.32 28.49 2.00
CA ALA A 21 -7.38 29.35 2.54
C ALA A 21 -8.77 28.71 2.45
N ARG A 22 -9.07 28.02 1.33
CA ARG A 22 -10.33 27.26 1.19
C ARG A 22 -10.43 26.11 2.20
N ARG A 23 -9.32 25.48 2.59
CA ARG A 23 -9.30 24.44 3.63
C ARG A 23 -9.53 25.01 5.02
N VAL A 24 -8.82 26.08 5.36
CA VAL A 24 -9.04 26.84 6.60
C VAL A 24 -10.51 27.23 6.73
N LYS A 25 -11.09 27.82 5.67
CA LYS A 25 -12.51 28.19 5.63
C LYS A 25 -13.43 26.99 5.80
N SER A 26 -13.16 25.86 5.14
CA SER A 26 -14.00 24.65 5.27
C SER A 26 -14.04 24.13 6.71
N ILE A 27 -12.92 24.17 7.43
CA ILE A 27 -12.88 23.74 8.83
C ILE A 27 -13.62 24.76 9.73
N GLN A 28 -13.50 26.06 9.43
CA GLN A 28 -14.25 27.11 10.16
C GLN A 28 -15.78 27.01 9.97
N THR A 29 -16.24 26.41 8.87
CA THR A 29 -17.68 26.20 8.62
C THR A 29 -18.26 24.96 9.28
N LEU A 30 -17.45 24.15 9.96
CA LEU A 30 -17.95 22.99 10.70
C LEU A 30 -18.81 23.43 11.91
N PRO A 31 -19.76 22.58 12.35
CA PRO A 31 -20.48 22.82 13.59
C PRO A 31 -19.51 23.06 14.75
N PHE A 32 -19.83 24.01 15.64
CA PHE A 32 -18.92 24.44 16.70
C PHE A 32 -18.38 23.26 17.53
N ILE A 33 -19.25 22.34 17.94
CA ILE A 33 -18.86 21.15 18.72
C ILE A 33 -17.84 20.27 17.99
N VAL A 34 -17.94 20.15 16.67
CA VAL A 34 -17.02 19.40 15.82
C VAL A 34 -15.71 20.18 15.67
N GLY A 35 -15.77 21.47 15.36
CA GLY A 35 -14.58 22.32 15.21
C GLY A 35 -13.76 22.48 16.50
N THR A 36 -14.38 22.33 17.67
CA THR A 36 -13.69 22.37 18.97
C THR A 36 -12.96 21.07 19.33
N ASN A 37 -13.20 19.98 18.60
CA ASN A 37 -12.49 18.71 18.83
C ASN A 37 -10.96 18.93 18.71
N PRO A 38 -10.14 18.43 19.66
CA PRO A 38 -8.70 18.67 19.66
C PRO A 38 -7.99 18.26 18.36
N TYR A 39 -8.38 17.13 17.78
CA TYR A 39 -7.80 16.65 16.52
C TYR A 39 -8.15 17.56 15.34
N ILE A 40 -9.43 17.93 15.21
CA ILE A 40 -9.89 18.85 14.15
C ILE A 40 -9.26 20.24 14.30
N LYS A 41 -9.14 20.73 15.54
CA LYS A 41 -8.47 21.99 15.87
C LYS A 41 -6.98 21.96 15.52
N ASN A 42 -6.29 20.84 15.74
CA ASN A 42 -4.89 20.71 15.35
C ASN A 42 -4.73 20.73 13.83
N VAL A 43 -5.59 20.02 13.10
CA VAL A 43 -5.61 20.07 11.62
C VAL A 43 -5.91 21.49 11.12
N TYR A 44 -6.83 22.21 11.75
CA TYR A 44 -7.08 23.62 11.46
C TYR A 44 -5.80 24.46 11.59
N ARG A 45 -5.05 24.31 12.69
CA ARG A 45 -3.80 25.04 12.92
C ARG A 45 -2.75 24.71 11.88
N LEU A 46 -2.58 23.42 11.53
CA LEU A 46 -1.67 22.99 10.47
C LEU A 46 -1.95 23.73 9.15
N TYR A 47 -3.21 23.76 8.70
CA TYR A 47 -3.58 24.46 7.46
C TYR A 47 -3.45 25.98 7.56
N TYR A 48 -3.72 26.55 8.74
CA TYR A 48 -3.59 27.99 8.98
C TYR A 48 -2.12 28.43 8.97
N ASP A 49 -1.26 27.72 9.69
CA ASP A 49 0.18 28.01 9.76
C ASP A 49 0.84 27.81 8.39
N ALA A 50 0.42 26.77 7.65
CA ALA A 50 0.79 26.57 6.25
C ALA A 50 0.39 27.75 5.37
N PHE A 51 -0.86 28.20 5.47
CA PHE A 51 -1.35 29.35 4.72
C PHE A 51 -0.47 30.57 5.00
N GLN A 52 -0.24 30.89 6.28
CA GLN A 52 0.61 32.02 6.68
C GLN A 52 2.03 31.89 6.12
N THR A 53 2.64 30.71 6.26
CA THR A 53 4.01 30.45 5.82
C THR A 53 4.17 30.62 4.31
N VAL A 54 3.25 30.06 3.52
CA VAL A 54 3.31 30.17 2.04
C VAL A 54 3.00 31.61 1.60
N THR A 55 2.08 32.31 2.26
CA THR A 55 1.78 33.71 1.93
C THR A 55 2.89 34.69 2.31
N ALA A 56 3.66 34.39 3.36
CA ALA A 56 4.79 35.23 3.78
C ALA A 56 5.94 35.23 2.75
N PHE A 57 5.95 34.29 1.82
CA PHE A 57 6.89 34.27 0.71
C PHE A 57 6.43 35.26 -0.39
N GLU A 58 6.63 36.56 -0.13
CA GLU A 58 6.20 37.64 -1.04
C GLU A 58 7.11 37.79 -2.28
N GLU A 59 8.36 37.36 -2.18
CA GLU A 59 9.37 37.53 -3.22
C GLU A 59 8.96 36.81 -4.52
N GLU A 60 9.06 37.53 -5.64
CA GLU A 60 8.91 36.91 -6.97
C GLU A 60 10.03 35.90 -7.19
N ILE A 61 9.65 34.69 -7.60
CA ILE A 61 10.61 33.62 -7.90
C ILE A 61 11.26 33.93 -9.24
N ARG A 62 12.46 34.51 -9.20
CA ARG A 62 13.17 35.03 -10.39
C ARG A 62 14.37 34.19 -10.77
N ASN A 63 15.04 33.59 -9.79
CA ASN A 63 16.28 32.86 -10.00
C ASN A 63 16.25 31.49 -9.28
N LYS A 64 17.33 30.74 -9.44
CA LYS A 64 17.48 29.40 -8.85
C LYS A 64 17.56 29.44 -7.31
N GLU A 65 18.07 30.52 -6.73
CA GLU A 65 18.17 30.70 -5.28
C GLU A 65 16.79 30.91 -4.65
N ASP A 66 15.91 31.69 -5.30
CA ASP A 66 14.52 31.89 -4.90
C ASP A 66 13.73 30.59 -4.98
N LEU A 67 13.93 29.83 -6.07
CA LEU A 67 13.32 28.51 -6.26
C LEU A 67 13.75 27.54 -5.16
N ALA A 68 15.04 27.50 -4.81
CA ALA A 68 15.55 26.66 -3.74
C ALA A 68 14.92 27.02 -2.39
N ARG A 69 14.87 28.32 -2.03
CA ARG A 69 14.23 28.78 -0.79
C ARG A 69 12.74 28.42 -0.74
N PHE A 70 12.03 28.61 -1.85
CA PHE A 70 10.62 28.26 -1.95
C PHE A 70 10.38 26.75 -1.85
N ALA A 71 11.23 25.93 -2.49
CA ALA A 71 11.17 24.47 -2.39
C ALA A 71 11.36 24.00 -0.94
N THR A 72 12.26 24.62 -0.16
CA THR A 72 12.41 24.32 1.28
C THR A 72 11.15 24.65 2.08
N VAL A 73 10.48 25.76 1.78
CA VAL A 73 9.18 26.11 2.41
C VAL A 73 8.12 25.04 2.08
N LEU A 74 8.05 24.61 0.81
CA LEU A 74 7.11 23.58 0.38
C LEU A 74 7.43 22.20 0.96
N GLN A 75 8.71 21.88 1.19
CA GLN A 75 9.11 20.66 1.86
C GLN A 75 8.57 20.62 3.30
N GLY A 76 8.80 21.68 4.07
CA GLY A 76 8.25 21.81 5.44
C GLY A 76 6.72 21.72 5.47
N LEU A 77 6.04 22.28 4.46
CA LEU A 77 4.59 22.16 4.29
C LEU A 77 4.15 20.68 4.15
N VAL A 78 4.77 19.94 3.22
CA VAL A 78 4.42 18.54 2.93
C VAL A 78 4.69 17.65 4.14
N GLU A 79 5.83 17.83 4.80
CA GLU A 79 6.23 17.07 6.00
C GLU A 79 5.27 17.33 7.17
N SER A 80 4.98 18.60 7.47
CA SER A 80 4.08 18.97 8.59
C SER A 80 2.64 18.47 8.41
N HIS A 81 2.23 18.21 7.16
CA HIS A 81 0.88 17.73 6.83
C HIS A 81 0.81 16.21 6.62
N ALA A 82 1.88 15.46 6.91
CA ALA A 82 1.91 14.00 6.75
C ALA A 82 0.75 13.32 7.49
N ASP A 83 0.48 13.73 8.73
CA ASP A 83 -0.52 13.11 9.63
C ASP A 83 -1.86 13.86 9.66
N GLY A 84 -2.11 14.77 8.71
CA GLY A 84 -3.30 15.62 8.70
C GLY A 84 -4.63 14.84 8.51
N ILE A 85 -4.70 13.94 7.52
CA ILE A 85 -5.93 13.14 7.26
C ILE A 85 -6.24 12.16 8.37
N PRO A 86 -5.26 11.43 8.90
CA PRO A 86 -5.53 10.50 9.98
C PRO A 86 -6.02 11.18 11.25
N MET A 87 -5.37 12.28 11.63
CA MET A 87 -5.80 13.13 12.73
C MET A 87 -7.22 13.64 12.51
N LEU A 88 -7.52 14.15 11.30
CA LEU A 88 -8.85 14.65 10.95
C LEU A 88 -9.92 13.57 11.12
N SER A 89 -9.63 12.37 10.65
CA SER A 89 -10.59 11.29 10.64
C SER A 89 -10.80 10.70 12.05
N GLN A 90 -9.77 10.69 12.90
CA GLN A 90 -9.91 10.42 14.34
C GLN A 90 -10.85 11.45 15.01
N GLY A 91 -10.71 12.72 14.67
CA GLY A 91 -11.62 13.77 15.15
C GLY A 91 -13.08 13.53 14.73
N PHE A 92 -13.32 13.05 13.51
CA PHE A 92 -14.67 12.71 13.04
C PHE A 92 -15.21 11.41 13.64
N LEU A 93 -14.36 10.43 13.96
CA LEU A 93 -14.77 9.24 14.71
C LEU A 93 -15.39 9.62 16.06
N GLU A 94 -14.77 10.57 16.78
CA GLU A 94 -15.29 11.09 18.05
C GLU A 94 -16.54 11.95 17.89
N CYS A 95 -16.68 12.60 16.72
CA CYS A 95 -17.80 13.50 16.42
C CYS A 95 -18.98 12.84 15.70
N LYS A 96 -18.97 11.51 15.50
CA LYS A 96 -20.04 10.76 14.79
C LYS A 96 -21.45 11.02 15.30
N LYS A 97 -21.61 11.35 16.59
CA LYS A 97 -22.92 11.64 17.20
C LYS A 97 -23.44 13.05 16.90
N TYR A 98 -22.59 13.95 16.43
CA TYR A 98 -22.89 15.38 16.28
C TYR A 98 -22.96 15.84 14.82
N MET A 99 -22.65 14.96 13.87
CA MET A 99 -22.69 15.23 12.44
C MET A 99 -23.12 13.95 11.71
N ASN A 100 -23.97 14.08 10.70
CA ASN A 100 -24.46 12.91 9.98
C ASN A 100 -23.33 12.27 9.14
N LYS A 101 -23.48 10.99 8.81
CA LYS A 101 -22.46 10.25 8.05
C LYS A 101 -22.19 10.85 6.67
N ALA A 102 -23.22 11.35 5.97
CA ALA A 102 -23.11 11.88 4.62
C ALA A 102 -22.28 13.18 4.56
N ASP A 103 -22.47 14.07 5.52
CA ASP A 103 -21.74 15.34 5.63
C ASP A 103 -20.30 15.08 6.05
N ILE A 104 -20.05 14.15 6.99
CA ILE A 104 -18.69 13.72 7.36
C ILE A 104 -17.98 13.18 6.11
N LYS A 105 -18.64 12.28 5.36
CA LYS A 105 -18.08 11.70 4.14
C LYS A 105 -17.75 12.78 3.12
N THR A 106 -18.70 13.67 2.82
CA THR A 106 -18.51 14.75 1.84
C THR A 106 -17.37 15.67 2.25
N PHE A 107 -17.27 16.00 3.54
CA PHE A 107 -16.20 16.82 4.07
C PHE A 107 -14.83 16.14 3.94
N LEU A 108 -14.73 14.86 4.30
CA LEU A 108 -13.49 14.08 4.20
C LEU A 108 -13.07 13.89 2.74
N ASP A 109 -14.00 13.59 1.82
CA ASP A 109 -13.77 13.51 0.38
C ASP A 109 -13.14 14.82 -0.15
N ASP A 110 -13.73 15.96 0.22
CA ASP A 110 -13.23 17.28 -0.16
C ASP A 110 -11.86 17.58 0.44
N MET A 111 -11.65 17.24 1.72
CA MET A 111 -10.37 17.43 2.40
C MET A 111 -9.25 16.59 1.79
N ILE A 112 -9.52 15.32 1.49
CA ILE A 112 -8.56 14.39 0.88
C ILE A 112 -8.23 14.83 -0.54
N ARG A 113 -9.24 15.13 -1.37
CA ARG A 113 -9.03 15.61 -2.74
C ARG A 113 -8.19 16.88 -2.77
N ALA A 114 -8.51 17.84 -1.90
CA ALA A 114 -7.74 19.07 -1.82
C ALA A 114 -6.30 18.83 -1.34
N ARG A 115 -6.09 17.95 -0.35
CA ARG A 115 -4.75 17.58 0.13
C ARG A 115 -3.92 16.93 -0.97
N ILE A 116 -4.47 15.97 -1.71
CA ILE A 116 -3.80 15.33 -2.86
C ILE A 116 -3.38 16.41 -3.87
N GLY A 117 -4.27 17.34 -4.20
CA GLY A 117 -3.97 18.43 -5.14
C GLY A 117 -2.93 19.44 -4.64
N ILE A 118 -2.92 19.78 -3.35
CA ILE A 118 -1.91 20.65 -2.74
C ILE A 118 -0.55 19.96 -2.75
N ARG A 119 -0.51 18.71 -2.31
CA ARG A 119 0.71 17.90 -2.25
C ARG A 119 1.31 17.65 -3.63
N LEU A 120 0.49 17.34 -4.63
CA LEU A 120 0.94 17.17 -6.02
C LEU A 120 1.66 18.41 -6.56
N ILE A 121 1.10 19.61 -6.33
CA ILE A 121 1.73 20.86 -6.77
C ILE A 121 3.04 21.09 -6.02
N ALA A 122 3.04 20.90 -4.69
CA ALA A 122 4.22 21.12 -3.87
C ALA A 122 5.36 20.16 -4.24
N GLU A 123 5.07 18.86 -4.32
CA GLU A 123 6.04 17.82 -4.66
C GLU A 123 6.56 17.96 -6.09
N GLN A 124 5.76 18.46 -7.04
CA GLN A 124 6.25 18.76 -8.37
C GLN A 124 7.36 19.82 -8.34
N VAL A 125 7.19 20.91 -7.56
CA VAL A 125 8.21 21.96 -7.43
C VAL A 125 9.46 21.40 -6.76
N ILE A 126 9.29 20.66 -5.66
CA ILE A 126 10.41 20.06 -4.89
C ILE A 126 11.20 19.11 -5.80
N SER A 127 10.51 18.19 -6.49
CA SER A 127 11.16 17.19 -7.32
C SER A 127 11.88 17.80 -8.53
N LEU A 128 11.29 18.82 -9.17
CA LEU A 128 11.96 19.54 -10.27
C LEU A 128 13.22 20.28 -9.80
N GLN A 129 13.20 20.85 -8.58
CA GLN A 129 14.35 21.52 -7.99
C GLN A 129 15.47 20.54 -7.64
N GLU A 130 15.15 19.39 -7.06
CA GLU A 130 16.11 18.32 -6.78
C GLU A 130 16.76 17.80 -8.06
N GLN A 131 15.95 17.50 -9.08
CA GLN A 131 16.44 17.05 -10.39
C GLN A 131 17.36 18.09 -11.04
N TYR A 132 17.00 19.37 -10.95
CA TYR A 132 17.83 20.47 -11.46
C TYR A 132 19.18 20.55 -10.74
N THR A 133 19.18 20.43 -9.41
CA THR A 133 20.38 20.51 -8.57
C THR A 133 21.36 19.37 -8.86
N VAL A 134 20.86 18.14 -8.96
CA VAL A 134 21.69 16.96 -9.27
C VAL A 134 22.37 17.11 -10.64
N CYS A 135 21.60 17.44 -11.68
CA CYS A 135 22.14 17.55 -13.05
C CYS A 135 23.26 18.60 -13.19
N HIS A 136 23.15 19.74 -12.48
CA HIS A 136 24.18 20.80 -12.56
C HIS A 136 25.41 20.46 -11.71
N SER A 137 25.24 19.75 -10.59
CA SER A 137 26.36 19.31 -9.75
C SER A 137 27.25 18.25 -10.42
N GLU A 138 26.69 17.44 -11.31
CA GLU A 138 27.42 16.43 -12.10
C GLU A 138 28.17 17.08 -13.27
N GLN A 139 27.55 18.04 -13.96
CA GLN A 139 28.19 18.78 -15.05
C GLN A 139 29.37 19.65 -14.59
N GLU A 140 29.33 20.20 -13.38
CA GLU A 140 30.46 20.93 -12.80
C GLU A 140 31.65 20.01 -12.46
N LYS A 141 31.40 18.74 -12.12
CA LYS A 141 32.45 17.74 -11.86
C LYS A 141 33.08 17.25 -13.16
N ASP A 142 32.28 16.93 -14.18
CA ASP A 142 32.78 16.48 -15.49
C ASP A 142 33.59 17.56 -16.22
N ASN A 143 33.28 18.83 -15.99
CA ASN A 143 34.07 19.93 -16.56
C ASN A 143 35.44 20.13 -15.86
N LEU A 144 35.64 19.59 -14.66
CA LEU A 144 36.89 19.70 -13.91
C LEU A 144 37.82 18.48 -14.11
N THR A 145 37.29 17.34 -14.59
CA THR A 145 38.02 16.07 -14.79
C THR A 145 38.23 15.71 -16.28
N ARG A 146 38.30 16.69 -17.19
CA ARG A 146 38.83 16.47 -18.55
C ARG A 146 40.36 16.31 -18.52
N THR A 147 40.82 15.19 -17.98
CA THR A 147 42.11 14.59 -18.32
C THR A 147 41.83 13.27 -19.01
N ASP A 148 42.29 13.17 -20.26
CA ASP A 148 42.03 12.08 -21.19
C ASP A 148 42.60 10.75 -20.66
N THR A 149 41.78 9.95 -19.99
CA THR A 149 42.04 8.52 -19.81
C THR A 149 40.74 7.75 -20.02
N GLU A 150 40.62 7.18 -21.22
CA GLU A 150 39.61 6.19 -21.58
C GLU A 150 39.71 5.00 -20.63
N THR A 151 38.81 4.95 -19.66
CA THR A 151 38.54 3.73 -18.90
C THR A 151 37.04 3.54 -18.88
N HIS A 152 36.59 2.39 -19.37
CA HIS A 152 35.20 1.95 -19.38
C HIS A 152 34.63 1.91 -17.95
N GLY A 153 34.15 3.05 -17.46
CA GLY A 153 33.33 3.15 -16.27
C GLY A 153 31.92 2.72 -16.61
N VAL A 154 31.46 1.66 -15.95
CA VAL A 154 30.06 1.24 -15.94
C VAL A 154 29.22 2.45 -15.54
N ALA A 155 28.37 2.94 -16.45
CA ALA A 155 27.52 4.09 -16.22
C ALA A 155 26.44 3.74 -15.17
N GLU A 156 26.78 3.87 -13.89
CA GLU A 156 25.84 3.89 -12.75
C GLU A 156 25.05 5.20 -12.73
N GLY A 157 24.30 5.41 -13.80
CA GLY A 157 23.47 6.57 -14.03
C GLY A 157 22.39 6.22 -15.02
N GLU A 158 21.59 5.18 -14.71
CA GLU A 158 20.22 5.10 -15.20
C GLU A 158 19.49 6.35 -14.66
N ARG A 159 19.71 7.48 -15.34
CA ARG A 159 18.76 8.57 -15.41
C ARG A 159 17.40 7.89 -15.50
N LYS A 160 16.49 8.12 -14.55
CA LYS A 160 15.14 7.57 -14.61
C LYS A 160 14.46 8.15 -15.85
N ALA A 161 14.73 7.54 -16.99
CA ALA A 161 14.40 8.06 -18.29
C ALA A 161 12.88 8.19 -18.37
N GLY A 162 12.40 9.40 -18.67
CA GLY A 162 10.98 9.68 -18.75
C GLY A 162 10.32 10.21 -17.46
N ILE A 163 11.05 10.46 -16.38
CA ILE A 163 10.50 11.17 -15.20
C ILE A 163 10.72 12.68 -15.33
N VAL A 164 9.65 13.46 -15.10
CA VAL A 164 9.67 14.93 -15.05
C VAL A 164 8.96 15.38 -13.78
N GLY A 165 9.73 15.83 -12.78
CA GLY A 165 9.22 16.02 -11.42
C GLY A 165 8.64 14.71 -10.87
N VAL A 166 7.36 14.72 -10.48
CA VAL A 166 6.66 13.53 -9.97
C VAL A 166 5.96 12.70 -11.06
N VAL A 167 5.96 13.15 -12.31
CA VAL A 167 5.26 12.48 -13.42
C VAL A 167 6.22 11.54 -14.14
N HIS A 168 5.81 10.27 -14.29
CA HIS A 168 6.52 9.29 -15.10
C HIS A 168 5.80 9.13 -16.44
N ARG A 169 6.48 9.43 -17.55
CA ARG A 169 5.90 9.44 -18.91
C ARG A 169 5.60 8.04 -19.44
N ASP A 170 6.46 7.09 -19.13
CA ASP A 170 6.39 5.71 -19.62
C ASP A 170 6.18 4.70 -18.48
N LEU A 171 5.25 5.00 -17.55
CA LEU A 171 5.03 4.17 -16.37
C LEU A 171 4.51 2.81 -16.79
N LYS A 172 5.19 1.75 -16.37
CA LYS A 172 4.73 0.37 -16.56
C LYS A 172 3.96 -0.08 -15.32
N PRO A 173 2.63 -0.26 -15.40
CA PRO A 173 1.83 -0.69 -14.26
C PRO A 173 2.26 -2.07 -13.74
N ALA A 174 2.73 -2.96 -14.62
CA ALA A 174 3.18 -4.30 -14.23
C ALA A 174 4.36 -4.28 -13.26
N GLU A 175 5.33 -3.37 -13.47
CA GLU A 175 6.47 -3.21 -12.56
C GLU A 175 6.02 -2.66 -11.21
N LEU A 176 5.14 -1.64 -11.22
CA LEU A 176 4.63 -1.07 -9.98
C LEU A 176 3.79 -2.07 -9.18
N VAL A 177 2.91 -2.84 -9.84
CA VAL A 177 2.14 -3.91 -9.19
C VAL A 177 3.07 -4.96 -8.55
N ARG A 178 4.18 -5.35 -9.20
CA ARG A 178 5.15 -6.28 -8.61
C ARG A 178 5.76 -5.71 -7.34
N THR A 179 6.18 -4.45 -7.35
CA THR A 179 6.75 -3.78 -6.18
C THR A 179 5.74 -3.73 -5.03
N CYS A 180 4.50 -3.28 -5.30
CA CYS A 180 3.44 -3.26 -4.30
C CYS A 180 3.11 -4.67 -3.78
N ALA A 181 3.00 -5.66 -4.66
CA ALA A 181 2.71 -7.03 -4.28
C ALA A 181 3.79 -7.65 -3.38
N SER A 182 5.07 -7.44 -3.70
CA SER A 182 6.19 -7.89 -2.85
C SER A 182 6.09 -7.29 -1.45
N PHE A 183 5.92 -5.96 -1.39
CA PHE A 183 5.83 -5.24 -0.13
C PHE A 183 4.62 -5.68 0.73
N VAL A 184 3.43 -5.77 0.13
CA VAL A 184 2.23 -6.21 0.85
C VAL A 184 2.31 -7.68 1.26
N SER A 185 2.97 -8.53 0.46
CA SER A 185 3.17 -9.94 0.81
C SER A 185 4.10 -10.10 2.03
N GLU A 186 5.16 -9.28 2.12
CA GLU A 186 6.01 -9.23 3.32
C GLU A 186 5.20 -8.81 4.56
N LEU A 187 4.40 -7.77 4.45
CA LEU A 187 3.52 -7.32 5.53
C LEU A 187 2.51 -8.42 5.93
N CYS A 188 1.92 -9.10 4.95
CA CYS A 188 0.99 -10.19 5.18
C CYS A 188 1.67 -11.37 5.90
N ASN A 189 2.90 -11.72 5.51
CA ASN A 189 3.69 -12.76 6.17
C ASN A 189 3.99 -12.40 7.63
N VAL A 190 4.35 -11.14 7.91
CA VAL A 190 4.61 -10.68 9.29
C VAL A 190 3.35 -10.74 10.15
N ASN A 191 2.21 -10.33 9.63
CA ASN A 191 0.97 -10.22 10.40
C ASN A 191 0.18 -11.53 10.52
N TYR A 192 0.28 -12.42 9.52
CA TYR A 192 -0.55 -13.64 9.44
C TYR A 192 0.27 -14.94 9.28
N GLY A 193 1.61 -14.86 9.30
CA GLY A 193 2.52 -16.00 9.14
C GLY A 193 2.57 -16.59 7.73
N SER A 194 1.75 -16.09 6.80
CA SER A 194 1.67 -16.57 5.42
C SER A 194 1.07 -15.49 4.50
N SER A 195 1.33 -15.62 3.20
CA SER A 195 0.82 -14.72 2.17
C SER A 195 0.38 -15.51 0.94
N PRO A 196 -0.77 -15.17 0.32
CA PRO A 196 -1.14 -15.67 -0.99
C PRO A 196 -0.11 -15.28 -2.06
N GLU A 197 0.07 -16.13 -3.07
CA GLU A 197 0.82 -15.76 -4.27
C GLU A 197 0.06 -14.68 -5.06
N VAL A 198 0.79 -13.71 -5.61
CA VAL A 198 0.22 -12.68 -6.48
C VAL A 198 0.65 -12.93 -7.92
N ILE A 199 -0.31 -13.32 -8.77
CA ILE A 199 -0.08 -13.63 -10.19
C ILE A 199 -0.49 -12.42 -11.04
N ILE A 200 0.41 -11.94 -11.90
CA ILE A 200 0.16 -10.78 -12.77
C ILE A 200 0.06 -11.24 -14.23
N ASN A 201 -1.02 -10.91 -14.92
CA ASN A 201 -1.28 -11.27 -16.31
C ASN A 201 -1.91 -10.13 -17.14
N GLY A 202 -2.12 -10.37 -18.43
CA GLY A 202 -2.64 -9.38 -19.38
C GLY A 202 -1.53 -8.66 -20.15
N GLN A 203 -1.70 -7.36 -20.39
CA GLN A 203 -0.75 -6.52 -21.14
C GLN A 203 0.35 -5.98 -20.22
N LEU A 204 1.39 -6.79 -19.98
CA LEU A 204 2.47 -6.48 -19.03
C LEU A 204 3.46 -5.42 -19.53
N ASP A 205 3.48 -5.18 -20.84
CA ASP A 205 4.29 -4.18 -21.53
C ASP A 205 3.58 -2.83 -21.68
N ALA A 206 2.33 -2.72 -21.21
CA ALA A 206 1.54 -1.49 -21.22
C ALA A 206 2.31 -0.33 -20.58
N LYS A 207 2.14 0.87 -21.16
CA LYS A 207 2.75 2.11 -20.68
C LYS A 207 1.78 3.25 -20.75
N PHE A 208 1.89 4.15 -19.77
CA PHE A 208 1.12 5.39 -19.74
C PHE A 208 1.81 6.45 -18.89
N THR A 209 1.43 7.71 -19.11
CA THR A 209 1.92 8.82 -18.31
C THR A 209 1.09 8.96 -17.05
N TYR A 210 1.71 8.85 -15.87
CA TYR A 210 1.01 8.97 -14.59
C TYR A 210 1.94 9.39 -13.45
N VAL A 211 1.36 9.69 -12.29
CA VAL A 211 2.09 9.96 -11.04
C VAL A 211 2.22 8.64 -10.27
N PRO A 212 3.42 8.01 -10.19
CA PRO A 212 3.56 6.65 -9.66
C PRO A 212 3.07 6.50 -8.23
N VAL A 213 3.37 7.48 -7.36
CA VAL A 213 3.00 7.48 -5.93
C VAL A 213 1.50 7.35 -5.71
N HIS A 214 0.68 8.00 -6.56
CA HIS A 214 -0.78 7.90 -6.44
C HIS A 214 -1.26 6.48 -6.73
N LEU A 215 -0.68 5.85 -7.75
CA LEU A 215 -1.05 4.49 -8.13
C LEU A 215 -0.52 3.48 -7.12
N GLU A 216 0.71 3.66 -6.63
CA GLU A 216 1.31 2.84 -5.57
C GLU A 216 0.43 2.80 -4.33
N TYR A 217 -0.06 3.96 -3.89
CA TYR A 217 -0.98 4.06 -2.76
C TYR A 217 -2.25 3.23 -2.99
N ILE A 218 -2.93 3.43 -4.12
CA ILE A 218 -4.16 2.68 -4.46
C ILE A 218 -3.89 1.17 -4.51
N LEU A 219 -2.81 0.77 -5.17
CA LEU A 219 -2.45 -0.64 -5.33
C LEU A 219 -2.15 -1.29 -3.98
N CYS A 220 -1.36 -0.66 -3.12
CA CYS A 220 -1.05 -1.18 -1.79
C CYS A 220 -2.30 -1.34 -0.93
N GLU A 221 -3.22 -0.37 -0.94
CA GLU A 221 -4.47 -0.47 -0.17
C GLU A 221 -5.37 -1.62 -0.67
N VAL A 222 -5.59 -1.73 -1.98
CA VAL A 222 -6.44 -2.80 -2.54
C VAL A 222 -5.79 -4.19 -2.38
N LEU A 223 -4.47 -4.28 -2.56
CA LEU A 223 -3.73 -5.53 -2.35
C LEU A 223 -3.76 -5.98 -0.88
N LYS A 224 -3.58 -5.05 0.09
CA LYS A 224 -3.70 -5.39 1.52
C LYS A 224 -5.06 -6.04 1.82
N ASN A 225 -6.14 -5.44 1.33
CA ASN A 225 -7.49 -5.98 1.52
C ASN A 225 -7.65 -7.36 0.88
N SER A 226 -7.17 -7.52 -0.36
CA SER A 226 -7.24 -8.78 -1.11
C SER A 226 -6.47 -9.92 -0.41
N LEU A 227 -5.24 -9.63 0.04
CA LEU A 227 -4.38 -10.61 0.71
C LEU A 227 -4.96 -10.98 2.07
N ARG A 228 -5.35 -9.99 2.89
CA ARG A 228 -5.98 -10.22 4.19
C ARG A 228 -7.22 -11.09 4.07
N ALA A 229 -8.17 -10.73 3.20
CA ALA A 229 -9.41 -11.48 3.02
C ALA A 229 -9.13 -12.93 2.62
N THR A 230 -8.15 -13.14 1.72
CA THR A 230 -7.75 -14.48 1.27
C THR A 230 -7.15 -15.33 2.39
N VAL A 231 -6.29 -14.75 3.23
CA VAL A 231 -5.68 -15.47 4.36
C VAL A 231 -6.73 -15.79 5.42
N GLU A 232 -7.52 -14.79 5.84
CA GLU A 232 -8.56 -14.99 6.85
C GLU A 232 -9.60 -16.02 6.40
N TYR A 233 -10.00 -15.99 5.13
CA TYR A 233 -10.95 -16.96 4.60
C TYR A 233 -10.35 -18.36 4.51
N SER A 234 -9.11 -18.50 4.02
CA SER A 234 -8.41 -19.78 3.93
C SER A 234 -8.23 -20.43 5.30
N SER A 235 -7.92 -19.65 6.33
CA SER A 235 -7.86 -20.11 7.72
C SER A 235 -9.22 -20.57 8.24
N LYS A 236 -10.31 -19.85 7.94
CA LYS A 236 -11.67 -20.25 8.33
C LYS A 236 -12.13 -21.58 7.70
N ILE A 237 -11.72 -21.87 6.46
CA ILE A 237 -12.10 -23.10 5.74
C ILE A 237 -11.08 -24.25 5.90
N GLY A 238 -10.04 -24.07 6.72
CA GLY A 238 -9.04 -25.10 7.02
C GLY A 238 -8.05 -25.39 5.88
N ARG A 239 -7.71 -24.40 5.04
CA ARG A 239 -6.71 -24.51 3.96
C ARG A 239 -5.28 -24.13 4.36
N THR A 240 -5.00 -23.88 5.64
CA THR A 240 -3.67 -23.46 6.10
C THR A 240 -2.61 -24.51 5.77
N ARG A 241 -1.45 -24.08 5.25
CA ARG A 241 -0.26 -24.94 5.17
C ARG A 241 0.02 -25.48 6.57
N SER A 242 -0.09 -26.78 6.77
CA SER A 242 0.49 -27.46 7.91
C SER A 242 1.99 -27.16 7.93
N SER A 243 2.52 -26.76 9.09
CA SER A 243 3.96 -26.64 9.28
C SER A 243 4.60 -28.00 9.02
N PRO A 244 5.84 -28.11 8.51
CA PRO A 244 6.55 -29.39 8.44
C PRO A 244 6.63 -30.13 9.79
N ALA A 245 6.43 -29.42 10.92
CA ALA A 245 6.37 -30.00 12.25
C ALA A 245 5.12 -30.85 12.52
N ASP A 246 3.99 -30.57 11.86
CA ASP A 246 2.72 -31.28 12.11
C ASP A 246 2.71 -32.69 11.50
N PHE A 247 3.63 -32.96 10.56
CA PHE A 247 3.75 -34.27 9.93
C PHE A 247 4.38 -35.33 10.87
N PHE A 248 5.22 -34.89 11.82
CA PHE A 248 5.94 -35.81 12.73
C PHE A 248 5.12 -36.26 13.95
N GLN A 249 3.96 -35.65 14.22
CA GLN A 249 3.11 -36.08 15.35
C GLN A 249 2.04 -37.08 14.96
N SER A 250 1.74 -37.26 13.65
CA SER A 250 0.66 -38.14 13.21
C SER A 250 1.06 -39.61 12.99
N GLU A 251 2.35 -39.95 13.05
CA GLU A 251 2.83 -41.33 12.86
C GLU A 251 3.03 -42.12 14.17
N GLU A 252 2.95 -41.50 15.36
CA GLU A 252 3.11 -42.24 16.63
C GLU A 252 1.81 -42.89 17.13
N ASP A 253 0.63 -42.50 16.62
CA ASP A 253 -0.67 -42.96 17.12
C ASP A 253 -1.27 -44.17 16.37
N ASN A 254 -0.58 -44.75 15.39
CA ASN A 254 -1.09 -45.91 14.61
C ASN A 254 -0.11 -47.09 14.53
N LEU A 255 0.35 -47.58 15.68
CA LEU A 255 1.01 -48.89 15.78
C LEU A 255 0.14 -49.86 16.60
N ASP A 256 -0.90 -50.37 15.96
CA ASP A 256 -1.45 -51.70 16.28
C ASP A 256 -1.48 -52.51 14.99
N VAL A 257 -0.77 -53.64 14.97
CA VAL A 257 -1.19 -54.91 14.36
C VAL A 257 -0.05 -55.92 14.49
N SER A 258 -0.37 -56.97 15.23
CA SER A 258 0.31 -58.25 15.35
C SER A 258 0.52 -58.98 14.01
N LEU A 259 1.74 -59.50 13.79
CA LEU A 259 2.07 -60.54 12.80
C LEU A 259 1.63 -61.93 13.33
N PRO A 260 1.33 -62.91 12.46
CA PRO A 260 2.40 -63.85 12.10
C PRO A 260 2.40 -64.43 10.66
N ALA A 261 3.63 -64.63 10.18
CA ALA A 261 4.24 -65.80 9.53
C ALA A 261 3.82 -66.29 8.11
N GLU A 262 4.76 -66.06 7.18
CA GLU A 262 5.43 -66.99 6.23
C GLU A 262 4.61 -67.98 5.37
N SER A 263 4.73 -67.89 4.03
CA SER A 263 5.76 -68.58 3.23
C SER A 263 5.40 -68.75 1.74
N ALA A 264 6.40 -68.48 0.89
CA ALA A 264 6.78 -69.15 -0.36
C ALA A 264 5.84 -69.25 -1.59
N LEU A 265 6.31 -68.58 -2.66
CA LEU A 265 6.57 -69.10 -4.02
C LEU A 265 5.65 -70.19 -4.61
N HIS A 266 4.98 -69.89 -5.73
CA HIS A 266 5.24 -70.61 -7.00
C HIS A 266 4.59 -69.94 -8.23
N SER A 267 5.30 -70.08 -9.34
CA SER A 267 5.09 -69.58 -10.70
C SER A 267 4.08 -70.41 -11.51
N SER A 268 3.47 -69.75 -12.51
CA SER A 268 2.98 -70.21 -13.82
C SER A 268 1.81 -71.21 -13.92
N THR A 269 0.73 -70.83 -14.61
CA THR A 269 0.33 -71.40 -15.93
C THR A 269 -0.92 -70.73 -16.53
N LEU A 270 -1.05 -70.88 -17.85
CA LEU A 270 -1.95 -70.23 -18.84
C LEU A 270 -3.38 -70.79 -18.89
N SER A 271 -4.22 -70.09 -19.67
CA SER A 271 -5.51 -70.50 -20.31
C SER A 271 -6.74 -70.58 -19.39
N ASP A 272 -7.97 -70.19 -19.74
CA ASP A 272 -8.64 -69.98 -21.03
C ASP A 272 -9.93 -69.15 -20.81
N GLN A 273 -10.30 -68.38 -21.83
CA GLN A 273 -11.67 -68.08 -22.34
C GLN A 273 -12.83 -67.63 -21.41
N ASP A 274 -13.31 -66.42 -21.73
CA ASP A 274 -14.66 -65.87 -21.61
C ASP A 274 -15.80 -66.89 -21.87
N PRO A 275 -16.98 -66.78 -21.21
CA PRO A 275 -18.00 -65.87 -21.78
C PRO A 275 -19.00 -65.21 -20.80
N SER A 276 -19.32 -63.95 -21.14
CA SER A 276 -20.66 -63.31 -21.12
C SER A 276 -21.46 -63.20 -19.81
N LEU A 277 -21.78 -61.95 -19.42
CA LEU A 277 -23.13 -61.35 -19.25
C LEU A 277 -23.18 -60.28 -18.15
N ALA A 278 -23.98 -59.25 -18.42
CA ALA A 278 -24.51 -58.22 -17.51
C ALA A 278 -23.60 -57.02 -17.17
N GLY A 279 -23.63 -56.01 -18.05
CA GLY A 279 -23.24 -54.64 -17.73
C GLY A 279 -24.24 -54.02 -16.75
N ASN A 280 -23.82 -53.96 -15.48
CA ASN A 280 -24.51 -53.29 -14.39
C ASN A 280 -24.24 -51.79 -14.41
N SER A 281 -25.23 -51.05 -13.91
CA SER A 281 -25.22 -49.62 -13.59
C SER A 281 -24.00 -49.23 -12.74
N GLU A 282 -23.01 -48.59 -13.34
CA GLU A 282 -21.91 -47.95 -12.61
C GLU A 282 -22.36 -46.56 -12.10
N LYS A 283 -22.55 -46.48 -10.79
CA LYS A 283 -22.46 -45.21 -10.05
C LYS A 283 -21.00 -44.78 -10.11
N GLY A 284 -20.73 -43.68 -10.82
CA GLY A 284 -19.42 -43.05 -10.82
C GLY A 284 -18.99 -42.71 -9.40
N GLU A 285 -17.86 -43.27 -9.00
CA GLU A 285 -17.14 -42.92 -7.79
C GLU A 285 -16.68 -41.47 -7.91
N GLU A 286 -17.09 -40.62 -6.97
CA GLU A 286 -16.52 -39.28 -6.80
C GLU A 286 -15.06 -39.45 -6.37
N GLU A 287 -14.13 -39.29 -7.31
CA GLU A 287 -12.72 -39.11 -7.02
C GLU A 287 -12.57 -37.97 -6.01
N GLY A 288 -12.04 -38.29 -4.83
CA GLY A 288 -11.75 -37.35 -3.76
C GLY A 288 -10.76 -36.29 -4.23
N ALA A 289 -11.28 -35.12 -4.63
CA ALA A 289 -10.48 -33.95 -4.91
C ALA A 289 -9.76 -33.54 -3.61
N THR A 290 -8.47 -33.84 -3.54
CA THR A 290 -7.58 -33.37 -2.47
C THR A 290 -7.67 -31.85 -2.43
N LYS A 291 -8.14 -31.29 -1.30
CA LYS A 291 -8.25 -29.84 -1.16
C LYS A 291 -6.85 -29.23 -1.36
N PRO A 292 -6.69 -28.24 -2.25
CA PRO A 292 -5.38 -27.64 -2.48
C PRO A 292 -4.86 -27.05 -1.16
N VAL A 293 -3.62 -27.42 -0.82
CA VAL A 293 -2.95 -26.99 0.41
C VAL A 293 -2.45 -25.56 0.22
N GLY A 294 -2.86 -24.65 1.10
CA GLY A 294 -2.50 -23.24 1.06
C GLY A 294 -3.60 -22.33 0.50
N HIS A 295 -3.26 -21.04 0.44
CA HIS A 295 -4.19 -19.98 0.05
C HIS A 295 -4.25 -19.88 -1.48
N PRO A 296 -5.43 -19.65 -2.09
CA PRO A 296 -5.55 -19.43 -3.53
C PRO A 296 -4.81 -18.14 -3.94
N PRO A 297 -4.24 -18.08 -5.17
CA PRO A 297 -3.52 -16.90 -5.61
C PRO A 297 -4.46 -15.70 -5.84
N VAL A 298 -3.95 -14.50 -5.55
CA VAL A 298 -4.58 -13.23 -5.95
C VAL A 298 -4.10 -12.90 -7.36
N VAL A 299 -5.04 -12.68 -8.28
CA VAL A 299 -4.73 -12.46 -9.71
C VAL A 299 -4.93 -10.99 -10.07
N VAL A 300 -3.87 -10.36 -10.54
CA VAL A 300 -3.89 -8.99 -11.08
C VAL A 300 -3.84 -9.03 -12.60
N THR A 301 -4.90 -8.57 -13.26
CA THR A 301 -4.97 -8.48 -14.73
C THR A 301 -4.81 -7.02 -15.15
N ILE A 302 -3.85 -6.74 -16.02
CA ILE A 302 -3.63 -5.42 -16.62
C ILE A 302 -4.17 -5.41 -18.04
N ALA A 303 -4.98 -4.42 -18.36
CA ALA A 303 -5.47 -4.15 -19.72
C ALA A 303 -5.34 -2.67 -20.05
N GLN A 304 -4.92 -2.37 -21.27
CA GLN A 304 -4.81 -1.04 -21.84
C GLN A 304 -5.83 -0.91 -22.97
N GLY A 305 -6.83 -0.06 -22.74
CA GLY A 305 -7.77 0.38 -23.76
C GLY A 305 -7.30 1.65 -24.46
N GLU A 306 -8.13 2.19 -25.35
CA GLU A 306 -7.79 3.42 -26.10
C GLU A 306 -7.70 4.67 -25.22
N ARG A 307 -8.47 4.70 -24.11
CA ARG A 307 -8.61 5.89 -23.25
C ARG A 307 -8.36 5.61 -21.77
N GLU A 308 -8.10 4.37 -21.40
CA GLU A 308 -7.96 3.96 -20.02
C GLU A 308 -6.99 2.80 -19.85
N ILE A 309 -6.46 2.67 -18.64
CA ILE A 309 -5.81 1.45 -18.17
C ILE A 309 -6.64 0.88 -17.04
N THR A 310 -6.93 -0.42 -17.15
CA THR A 310 -7.64 -1.18 -16.14
C THR A 310 -6.65 -2.10 -15.43
N ILE A 311 -6.59 -1.99 -14.10
CA ILE A 311 -5.88 -2.94 -13.24
C ILE A 311 -6.95 -3.65 -12.41
N ARG A 312 -7.22 -4.91 -12.73
CA ARG A 312 -8.24 -5.71 -12.04
C ARG A 312 -7.56 -6.67 -11.08
N ILE A 313 -7.78 -6.48 -9.78
CA ILE A 313 -7.32 -7.38 -8.71
C ILE A 313 -8.48 -8.33 -8.37
N ARG A 314 -8.23 -9.64 -8.39
CA ARG A 314 -9.20 -10.68 -8.06
C ARG A 314 -8.63 -11.59 -6.97
N ASP A 315 -9.35 -11.69 -5.88
CA ASP A 315 -9.07 -12.60 -4.79
C ASP A 315 -10.13 -13.71 -4.68
N GLN A 316 -9.91 -14.65 -3.74
CA GLN A 316 -10.89 -15.65 -3.33
C GLN A 316 -11.08 -15.59 -1.80
N GLY A 317 -11.18 -14.38 -1.25
CA GLY A 317 -11.29 -14.11 0.18
C GLY A 317 -12.70 -14.21 0.76
N GLY A 318 -13.62 -14.93 0.09
CA GLY A 318 -15.01 -15.10 0.55
C GLY A 318 -15.97 -13.96 0.18
N GLY A 319 -15.46 -12.85 -0.37
CA GLY A 319 -16.27 -11.72 -0.82
C GLY A 319 -16.78 -10.82 0.30
N VAL A 320 -17.49 -9.76 -0.08
CA VAL A 320 -18.10 -8.78 0.86
C VAL A 320 -19.55 -9.19 1.12
N SER A 321 -19.98 -9.17 2.38
CA SER A 321 -21.37 -9.47 2.75
C SER A 321 -22.33 -8.42 2.19
N LYS A 322 -23.59 -8.79 1.93
CA LYS A 322 -24.60 -7.82 1.45
C LYS A 322 -24.88 -6.72 2.48
N GLU A 323 -24.69 -7.00 3.76
CA GLU A 323 -24.91 -6.07 4.87
C GLU A 323 -23.82 -4.99 4.92
N ASP A 324 -22.58 -5.37 4.59
CA ASP A 324 -21.42 -4.49 4.63
C ASP A 324 -21.20 -3.70 3.33
N LEU A 325 -21.78 -4.15 2.21
CA LEU A 325 -21.49 -3.64 0.87
C LEU A 325 -21.71 -2.12 0.73
N ASP A 326 -22.73 -1.57 1.37
CA ASP A 326 -23.01 -0.12 1.32
C ASP A 326 -22.05 0.69 2.19
N SER A 327 -21.39 0.04 3.15
CA SER A 327 -20.53 0.69 4.15
C SER A 327 -19.03 0.61 3.81
N ILE A 328 -18.59 -0.21 2.84
CA ILE A 328 -17.16 -0.37 2.52
C ILE A 328 -16.46 0.93 2.05
N PHE A 329 -17.24 1.93 1.63
CA PHE A 329 -16.74 3.25 1.23
C PHE A 329 -16.90 4.32 2.32
N ASP A 330 -17.48 3.97 3.48
CA ASP A 330 -17.59 4.88 4.61
C ASP A 330 -16.24 5.05 5.29
N TYR A 331 -15.92 6.28 5.69
CA TYR A 331 -14.61 6.60 6.25
C TYR A 331 -14.27 5.95 7.60
N SER A 332 -15.19 5.19 8.14
CA SER A 332 -15.17 4.78 9.54
C SER A 332 -15.64 3.35 9.74
N PHE A 333 -15.72 2.60 8.64
CA PHE A 333 -16.25 1.25 8.57
C PHE A 333 -15.14 0.24 8.32
N THR A 334 -15.01 -0.74 9.22
CA THR A 334 -14.00 -1.78 9.17
C THR A 334 -14.52 -3.10 9.70
N THR A 335 -13.98 -4.16 9.14
CA THR A 335 -14.15 -5.53 9.61
C THR A 335 -12.98 -5.99 10.47
N VAL A 336 -11.87 -5.22 10.54
CA VAL A 336 -10.80 -5.45 11.53
C VAL A 336 -11.38 -5.33 12.94
N LYS A 337 -11.22 -6.38 13.75
CA LYS A 337 -11.54 -6.33 15.18
C LYS A 337 -10.43 -5.59 15.92
N ASN A 338 -10.78 -4.52 16.64
CA ASN A 338 -9.85 -3.89 17.57
C ASN A 338 -9.78 -4.75 18.84
N GLU A 339 -8.65 -5.41 19.09
CA GLU A 339 -8.42 -6.19 20.33
C GLU A 339 -8.54 -5.34 21.61
N ASN A 340 -8.50 -4.01 21.49
CA ASN A 340 -8.73 -3.05 22.57
C ASN A 340 -10.21 -2.86 22.95
N GLU A 341 -11.19 -3.30 22.15
CA GLU A 341 -12.60 -3.27 22.57
C GLU A 341 -12.95 -4.43 23.52
N THR A 342 -12.12 -5.46 23.57
CA THR A 342 -12.28 -6.62 24.48
C THR A 342 -11.64 -6.46 25.85
N MET A 343 -10.96 -5.34 26.13
CA MET A 343 -10.20 -5.15 27.38
C MET A 343 -10.75 -4.06 28.32
N SER A 344 -12.00 -3.61 28.12
CA SER A 344 -12.71 -2.76 29.09
C SER A 344 -13.33 -3.53 30.26
N GLY A 345 -12.84 -4.74 30.56
CA GLY A 345 -13.49 -5.64 31.52
C GLY A 345 -12.57 -6.42 32.47
N LEU A 346 -11.24 -6.25 32.42
CA LEU A 346 -10.34 -6.98 33.34
C LEU A 346 -9.16 -6.10 33.81
N ASP A 347 -8.85 -6.27 35.08
CA ASP A 347 -8.13 -5.38 35.98
C ASP A 347 -6.67 -5.03 35.61
N ALA A 348 -6.27 -3.86 36.11
CA ALA A 348 -4.91 -3.38 36.13
C ALA A 348 -3.98 -4.29 36.97
N ASN A 349 -2.96 -4.90 36.36
CA ASN A 349 -1.64 -5.04 36.97
C ASN A 349 -0.60 -5.56 35.95
N GLY A 350 0.65 -5.08 36.06
CA GLY A 350 1.83 -5.76 35.51
C GLY A 350 2.56 -5.02 34.38
N GLY A 351 3.56 -4.23 34.77
CA GLY A 351 4.56 -3.70 33.84
C GLY A 351 5.52 -4.78 33.33
N GLY A 352 6.07 -4.56 32.13
CA GLY A 352 7.09 -5.42 31.52
C GLY A 352 7.71 -4.76 30.31
N SER A 353 8.94 -4.28 30.48
CA SER A 353 9.85 -3.75 29.47
C SER A 353 10.42 -4.88 28.59
N GLY A 354 10.68 -4.60 27.30
CA GLY A 354 11.66 -5.37 26.53
C GLY A 354 11.54 -5.24 25.01
N GLY A 355 12.64 -4.86 24.34
CA GLY A 355 12.93 -5.40 23.01
C GLY A 355 13.55 -4.48 21.94
N GLY A 356 14.85 -4.22 22.05
CA GLY A 356 15.83 -4.48 20.96
C GLY A 356 15.78 -3.68 19.65
N ASN A 357 16.63 -2.64 19.56
CA ASN A 357 17.07 -2.06 18.29
C ASN A 357 18.17 -2.93 17.64
N SER A 358 18.01 -3.28 16.36
CA SER A 358 19.13 -3.69 15.51
C SER A 358 19.10 -2.92 14.18
N ALA A 359 20.21 -2.24 13.91
CA ALA A 359 20.44 -1.39 12.76
C ALA A 359 21.00 -2.23 11.59
N PHE A 360 20.46 -2.06 10.40
CA PHE A 360 21.10 -2.48 9.15
C PHE A 360 21.15 -1.29 8.18
N GLY A 361 22.38 -0.85 7.89
CA GLY A 361 22.70 0.18 6.92
C GLY A 361 22.79 -0.38 5.51
N GLY A 362 22.27 0.40 4.55
CA GLY A 362 22.36 0.19 3.11
C GLY A 362 21.80 1.41 2.39
N GLY A 363 22.69 2.15 1.72
CA GLY A 363 22.43 3.45 1.07
C GLY A 363 21.61 3.35 -0.21
N GLY A 364 20.93 4.45 -0.54
CA GLY A 364 20.03 4.60 -1.69
C GLY A 364 18.81 5.44 -1.32
N GLU A 365 18.87 6.74 -1.54
CA GLU A 365 17.87 7.73 -1.11
C GLU A 365 16.63 7.71 -2.02
N SER A 366 15.44 7.55 -1.42
CA SER A 366 14.15 7.65 -2.09
C SER A 366 13.14 8.33 -1.18
N ILE A 367 12.46 9.32 -1.76
CA ILE A 367 11.76 10.47 -1.18
C ILE A 367 10.51 10.12 -0.33
N PHE A 368 10.19 8.83 -0.11
CA PHE A 368 9.10 8.38 0.76
C PHE A 368 9.56 7.57 1.98
N LYS A 369 10.87 7.47 2.25
CA LYS A 369 11.37 6.69 3.40
C LYS A 369 10.88 7.21 4.76
N GLY A 370 10.60 8.51 4.88
CA GLY A 370 10.11 9.11 6.13
C GLY A 370 8.66 8.72 6.48
N VAL A 371 7.77 8.66 5.49
CA VAL A 371 6.33 8.42 5.72
C VAL A 371 5.92 6.96 5.45
N SER A 372 6.69 6.22 4.63
CA SER A 372 6.33 4.84 4.26
C SER A 372 7.25 3.75 4.83
N ARG A 373 8.49 4.03 5.27
CA ARG A 373 9.30 3.00 5.95
C ARG A 373 9.17 3.06 7.47
N LEU A 374 9.34 4.23 8.13
CA LEU A 374 9.21 4.26 9.59
C LEU A 374 7.78 3.98 10.08
N ALA A 375 6.76 4.48 9.37
CA ALA A 375 5.35 4.24 9.73
C ALA A 375 4.87 2.81 9.40
N MET A 376 5.59 2.06 8.55
CA MET A 376 5.23 0.67 8.19
C MET A 376 6.16 -0.38 8.82
N GLN A 377 7.36 -0.02 9.26
CA GLN A 377 8.35 -0.93 9.87
C GLN A 377 8.20 -1.05 11.40
N ALA A 378 7.42 -0.17 12.04
CA ALA A 378 7.25 -0.15 13.50
C ALA A 378 6.17 -1.11 14.04
N GLY A 379 5.48 -1.91 13.22
CA GLY A 379 4.29 -2.67 13.67
C GLY A 379 3.13 -1.79 14.16
N LEU A 380 3.36 -0.47 14.24
CA LEU A 380 2.45 0.62 14.48
C LEU A 380 2.12 1.26 13.14
N GLY A 381 1.42 0.49 12.30
CA GLY A 381 0.78 1.02 11.11
C GLY A 381 -0.36 1.95 11.53
N GLY A 382 -0.13 3.26 11.51
CA GLY A 382 -1.20 4.22 11.66
C GLY A 382 -0.84 5.56 11.03
N PRO A 383 -1.81 6.27 10.43
CA PRO A 383 -2.99 5.80 9.68
C PRO A 383 -3.02 6.43 8.25
N ILE A 384 -3.67 5.88 7.23
CA ILE A 384 -5.12 5.68 7.10
C ILE A 384 -5.58 4.29 7.58
N ALA A 385 -4.65 3.38 7.88
CA ALA A 385 -4.94 2.04 8.41
C ALA A 385 -5.55 1.97 9.83
N GLY A 386 -5.63 3.08 10.57
CA GLY A 386 -6.24 3.18 11.91
C GLY A 386 -7.66 3.76 11.91
N LEU A 387 -8.23 4.01 10.74
CA LEU A 387 -9.64 4.41 10.61
C LEU A 387 -10.57 3.24 10.38
N GLY A 388 -10.00 2.05 10.35
CA GLY A 388 -10.73 0.94 9.87
C GLY A 388 -11.08 1.14 8.40
N PHE A 389 -10.10 1.00 7.53
CA PHE A 389 -10.35 0.71 6.13
C PHE A 389 -9.80 -0.68 5.91
N GLY A 390 -10.70 -1.65 5.96
CA GLY A 390 -10.39 -3.08 5.90
C GLY A 390 -11.54 -3.92 6.41
#